data_AF-E4NQ38-F1
#
_entry.id   AF-E4NQ38-F1
#
_cell.length_a   1.000
_cell.length_b   1.000
_cell.length_c   1.000
_cell.angle_alpha   90.00
_cell.angle_beta   90.00
_cell.angle_gamma   90.00
#
_symmetry.space_group_name_H-M   'P 1'
#
loop_
_entity.id
_entity.type
_entity.pdbx_description
1 polymer ?
#
loop_
_entity_poly.entity_id
_entity_poly.type
_entity_poly.pdbx_seq_one_letter_code
_entity_poly.pdbx_strand_id
1 'polypeptide(L)'
;MAEYQPGVCNIGEAEQRRRYALGSVAAVATLGLVTWVFGFDGPVWALALAGVPLFGTAEGYLQAQYQFCAGFASLGIYDVSEKGNYRREVSDEAARRADMRRAWQIHGYATATAIAGVLILFVVNALVSAS
;
A
#
# COMPACT_ATOMS: atom_id res chain seq x y z
N MET A 1 22.57 -2.13 10.91
CA MET A 1 21.26 -1.75 11.51
C MET A 1 20.67 -0.67 10.62
N ALA A 2 19.38 -0.74 10.31
CA ALA A 2 18.73 0.37 9.60
C ALA A 2 18.74 1.61 10.51
N GLU A 3 19.12 2.75 9.97
CA GLU A 3 19.07 4.04 10.68
C GLU A 3 17.90 4.85 10.15
N TYR A 4 17.26 5.62 11.02
CA TYR A 4 16.18 6.52 10.58
C TYR A 4 16.76 7.61 9.69
N GLN A 5 16.13 7.83 8.53
CA GLN A 5 16.48 8.91 7.61
C GLN A 5 15.20 9.65 7.19
N PRO A 6 15.04 10.93 7.52
CA PRO A 6 13.83 11.68 7.22
C PRO A 6 13.45 11.66 5.74
N GLY A 7 12.20 11.29 5.46
CA GLY A 7 11.65 11.18 4.10
C GLY A 7 12.22 10.02 3.28
N VAL A 8 13.10 9.20 3.84
CA VAL A 8 13.77 8.09 3.15
C VAL A 8 13.37 6.76 3.79
N CYS A 9 13.61 6.57 5.08
CA CYS A 9 13.25 5.33 5.79
C CYS A 9 12.89 5.60 7.26
N ASN A 10 11.77 5.01 7.71
CA ASN A 10 11.30 5.11 9.10
C ASN A 10 10.89 3.77 9.73
N ILE A 11 11.09 2.65 9.02
CA ILE A 11 10.80 1.30 9.53
C ILE A 11 11.92 0.28 9.29
N GLY A 12 12.12 -0.61 10.25
CA GLY A 12 13.01 -1.77 10.18
C GLY A 12 12.37 -3.00 9.53
N GLU A 13 13.12 -4.11 9.47
CA GLU A 13 12.71 -5.32 8.76
C GLU A 13 11.40 -5.94 9.26
N ALA A 14 11.17 -5.97 10.58
CA ALA A 14 9.93 -6.53 11.13
C ALA A 14 8.70 -5.76 10.65
N GLU A 15 8.76 -4.44 10.61
CA GLU A 15 7.69 -3.60 10.08
C GLU A 15 7.55 -3.74 8.57
N GLN A 16 8.65 -3.86 7.80
CA GLN A 16 8.59 -4.15 6.36
C GLN A 16 7.86 -5.47 6.07
N ARG A 17 8.18 -6.53 6.83
CA ARG A 17 7.47 -7.82 6.76
C ARG A 17 5.97 -7.68 7.05
N ARG A 18 5.58 -6.84 8.03
CA ARG A 18 4.16 -6.53 8.31
C ARG A 18 3.50 -5.83 7.12
N ARG A 19 4.16 -4.88 6.47
CA ARG A 19 3.60 -4.17 5.30
C ARG A 19 3.45 -5.09 4.09
N TYR A 20 4.41 -5.97 3.83
CA TYR A 20 4.25 -7.02 2.82
C TYR A 20 3.08 -7.95 3.15
N ALA A 21 2.96 -8.42 4.40
CA ALA A 21 1.86 -9.30 4.80
C ALA A 21 0.49 -8.63 4.60
N LEU A 22 0.34 -7.36 5.02
CA LEU A 22 -0.89 -6.60 4.80
C LEU A 22 -1.19 -6.40 3.31
N GLY A 23 -0.18 -6.07 2.51
CA GLY A 23 -0.31 -5.94 1.05
C GLY A 23 -0.74 -7.25 0.38
N SER A 24 -0.19 -8.39 0.84
CA SER A 24 -0.56 -9.72 0.38
C SER A 24 -1.99 -10.10 0.75
N VAL A 25 -2.45 -9.79 1.96
CA VAL A 25 -3.86 -10.00 2.35
C VAL A 25 -4.80 -9.20 1.45
N ALA A 26 -4.47 -7.94 1.18
CA ALA A 26 -5.24 -7.12 0.25
C ALA A 26 -5.19 -7.66 -1.19
N ALA A 27 -4.08 -8.27 -1.61
CA ALA A 27 -3.96 -8.88 -2.93
C ALA A 27 -4.87 -10.12 -3.05
N VAL A 28 -4.92 -10.95 -2.00
CA VAL A 28 -5.84 -12.10 -1.92
C VAL A 28 -7.29 -11.63 -1.96
N ALA A 29 -7.63 -10.55 -1.25
CA ALA A 29 -8.98 -9.97 -1.30
C ALA A 29 -9.34 -9.47 -2.72
N THR A 30 -8.40 -8.81 -3.41
CA THR A 30 -8.56 -8.40 -4.82
C THR A 30 -8.83 -9.61 -5.71
N LEU A 31 -8.02 -10.67 -5.58
CA LEU A 31 -8.17 -11.89 -6.37
C LEU A 31 -9.51 -12.57 -6.11
N GLY A 32 -9.97 -12.63 -4.85
CA GLY A 32 -11.26 -13.18 -4.48
C GLY A 32 -12.42 -12.43 -5.14
N LEU A 33 -12.39 -11.10 -5.11
CA LEU A 33 -13.41 -10.27 -5.75
C LEU A 33 -13.41 -10.41 -7.28
N VAL A 34 -12.24 -10.41 -7.91
CA VAL A 34 -12.11 -10.61 -9.37
C VAL A 34 -12.59 -12.01 -9.78
N THR A 35 -12.21 -13.04 -9.03
CA THR A 35 -12.66 -14.42 -9.26
C THR A 35 -14.17 -14.54 -9.12
N TRP A 36 -14.77 -13.86 -8.14
CA TRP A 36 -16.22 -13.84 -7.98
C TRP A 36 -16.92 -13.20 -9.18
N VAL A 37 -16.43 -12.04 -9.66
CA VAL A 37 -17.03 -11.37 -10.82
C VAL A 37 -16.95 -12.24 -12.08
N PHE A 38 -15.78 -12.75 -12.43
CA PHE A 38 -15.60 -13.47 -13.70
C PHE A 38 -15.96 -14.96 -13.64
N GLY A 39 -15.89 -15.59 -12.47
CA GLY A 39 -16.10 -17.04 -12.31
C GLY A 39 -17.50 -17.42 -11.81
N PHE A 40 -18.27 -16.47 -11.28
CA PHE A 40 -19.56 -16.72 -10.63
C PHE A 40 -20.61 -15.66 -10.99
N ASP A 41 -20.52 -15.09 -12.19
CA ASP A 41 -21.47 -14.11 -12.74
C ASP A 41 -21.73 -12.91 -11.80
N GLY A 42 -20.69 -12.48 -11.08
CA GLY A 42 -20.79 -11.30 -10.23
C GLY A 42 -21.03 -10.04 -11.07
N PRO A 43 -21.71 -9.02 -10.52
CA PRO A 43 -22.07 -7.85 -11.29
C PRO A 43 -20.83 -7.02 -11.66
N VAL A 44 -20.74 -6.60 -12.92
CA VAL A 44 -19.57 -5.88 -13.47
C VAL A 44 -19.20 -4.62 -12.67
N TRP A 45 -20.17 -3.91 -12.08
CA TRP A 45 -19.90 -2.73 -11.26
C TRP A 45 -19.03 -3.05 -10.04
N ALA A 46 -19.03 -4.30 -9.55
CA ALA A 46 -18.22 -4.72 -8.42
C ALA A 46 -16.71 -4.64 -8.72
N LEU A 47 -16.28 -4.65 -9.98
CA LEU A 47 -14.87 -4.41 -10.35
C LEU A 47 -14.36 -3.06 -9.86
N ALA A 48 -15.23 -2.04 -9.72
CA ALA A 48 -14.85 -0.77 -9.12
C ALA A 48 -14.45 -0.90 -7.64
N LEU A 49 -15.06 -1.85 -6.92
CA LEU A 49 -14.72 -2.13 -5.52
C LEU A 49 -13.31 -2.72 -5.37
N ALA A 50 -12.75 -3.31 -6.43
CA ALA A 50 -11.36 -3.80 -6.45
C ALA A 50 -10.33 -2.69 -6.18
N GLY A 51 -10.70 -1.41 -6.40
CA GLY A 51 -9.81 -0.28 -6.15
C GLY A 51 -9.31 -0.19 -4.72
N VAL A 52 -10.14 -0.52 -3.72
CA VAL A 52 -9.75 -0.47 -2.30
C VAL A 52 -8.68 -1.51 -1.95
N PRO A 53 -8.88 -2.82 -2.21
CA PRO A 53 -7.85 -3.80 -1.92
C PRO A 53 -6.63 -3.65 -2.84
N LEU A 54 -6.77 -3.19 -4.10
CA LEU A 54 -5.63 -2.84 -4.95
C LEU A 54 -4.78 -1.72 -4.36
N PHE A 55 -5.42 -0.68 -3.82
CA PHE A 55 -4.73 0.38 -3.09
C PHE A 55 -3.99 -0.18 -1.87
N GLY A 56 -4.66 -1.03 -1.07
CA GLY A 56 -4.03 -1.70 0.07
C GLY A 56 -2.83 -2.57 -0.31
N THR A 57 -2.90 -3.28 -1.44
CA THR A 57 -1.77 -4.02 -2.00
C THR A 57 -0.63 -3.09 -2.36
N ALA A 58 -0.88 -2.06 -3.14
CA ALA A 58 0.15 -1.11 -3.56
C ALA A 58 0.80 -0.39 -2.36
N GLU A 59 -0.01 0.08 -1.40
CA GLU A 59 0.45 0.66 -0.14
C GLU A 59 1.41 -0.27 0.60
N GLY A 60 1.00 -1.52 0.87
CA GLY A 60 1.81 -2.47 1.62
C GLY A 60 3.16 -2.74 0.96
N TYR A 61 3.16 -2.95 -0.36
CA TYR A 61 4.37 -3.23 -1.13
C TYR A 61 5.29 -1.99 -1.24
N LEU A 62 4.74 -0.81 -1.53
CA LEU A 62 5.53 0.43 -1.63
C LEU A 62 6.12 0.82 -0.28
N GLN A 63 5.32 0.75 0.81
CA GLN A 63 5.82 1.04 2.15
C GLN A 63 6.95 0.07 2.56
N ALA A 64 6.82 -1.21 2.21
CA ALA A 64 7.86 -2.20 2.49
C ALA A 64 9.13 -1.97 1.65
N GLN A 65 8.97 -1.74 0.34
CA GLN A 65 10.08 -1.49 -0.59
C GLN A 65 10.87 -0.25 -0.19
N TYR A 66 10.18 0.83 0.18
CA TYR A 66 10.81 2.07 0.61
C TYR A 66 11.24 2.07 2.07
N GLN A 67 10.99 0.98 2.81
CA GLN A 67 11.31 0.91 4.23
C GLN A 67 10.69 2.09 4.99
N PHE A 68 9.47 2.46 4.58
CA PHE A 68 8.80 3.67 5.03
C PHE A 68 7.31 3.40 5.28
N CYS A 69 6.86 3.63 6.50
CA CYS A 69 5.48 3.56 6.92
C CYS A 69 4.83 4.96 6.89
N ALA A 70 3.83 5.15 6.03
CA ALA A 70 3.08 6.40 5.92
C ALA A 70 2.29 6.72 7.21
N GLY A 71 1.77 5.68 7.89
CA GLY A 71 1.09 5.86 9.17
C GLY A 71 2.02 6.34 10.29
N PHE A 72 3.29 5.91 10.28
CA PHE A 72 4.29 6.38 11.24
C PHE A 72 4.66 7.84 10.98
N ALA A 73 4.77 8.24 9.71
CA ALA A 73 4.94 9.65 9.35
C ALA A 73 3.81 10.53 9.90
N SER A 74 2.54 10.12 9.72
CA SER A 74 1.37 10.84 10.25
C SER A 74 1.35 10.96 11.76
N LEU A 75 1.88 9.94 12.47
CA LEU A 75 2.01 9.93 13.92
C LEU A 75 3.27 10.68 14.42
N GLY A 76 4.19 11.06 13.53
CA GLY A 76 5.46 11.67 13.91
C GLY A 76 6.39 10.71 14.65
N ILE A 77 6.38 9.43 14.27
CA ILE A 77 7.19 8.38 14.89
C ILE A 77 7.98 7.57 13.85
N TYR A 78 8.92 6.76 14.33
CA TYR A 78 9.63 5.77 13.54
C TYR A 78 9.99 4.54 14.38
N ASP A 79 10.26 3.41 13.74
CA ASP A 79 10.75 2.20 14.40
C ASP A 79 11.68 1.41 13.46
N VAL A 80 12.98 1.64 13.60
CA VAL A 80 14.04 0.94 12.85
C VAL A 80 14.64 -0.24 13.61
N SER A 81 14.01 -0.64 14.73
CA SER A 81 14.47 -1.79 15.50
C SER A 81 14.20 -3.10 14.76
N GLU A 82 15.01 -4.11 15.04
CA GLU A 82 14.89 -5.44 14.42
C GLU A 82 13.50 -6.07 14.66
N LYS A 83 12.91 -5.84 15.85
CA LYS A 83 11.64 -6.44 16.26
C LYS A 83 10.41 -5.59 15.96
N GLY A 84 10.58 -4.32 15.57
CA GLY A 84 9.46 -3.40 15.33
C GLY A 84 8.60 -3.16 16.57
N ASN A 85 9.26 -3.02 17.73
CA ASN A 85 8.63 -2.76 19.02
C ASN A 85 9.34 -1.66 19.84
N TYR A 86 10.16 -0.84 19.19
CA TYR A 86 10.91 0.25 19.80
C TYR A 86 10.68 1.54 19.02
N ARG A 87 9.48 2.11 19.23
CA ARG A 87 9.06 3.36 18.59
C ARG A 87 9.78 4.55 19.22
N ARG A 88 10.20 5.46 18.36
CA ARG A 88 10.81 6.74 18.73
C ARG A 88 10.08 7.88 18.06
N GLU A 89 10.06 9.03 18.73
CA GLU A 89 9.44 10.25 18.20
C GLU A 89 10.40 10.98 17.25
N VAL A 90 9.82 11.62 16.23
CA VAL A 90 10.50 12.58 15.37
C VAL A 90 10.27 13.98 15.95
N SER A 91 11.26 14.51 16.66
CA SER A 91 11.19 15.82 17.34
C SER A 91 11.44 17.00 16.40
N ASP A 92 12.21 16.80 15.33
CA ASP A 92 12.52 17.85 14.37
C ASP A 92 11.38 18.08 13.37
N GLU A 93 10.94 19.33 13.26
CA GLU A 93 9.82 19.72 12.40
C GLU A 93 10.17 19.63 10.90
N ALA A 94 11.44 19.82 10.53
CA ALA A 94 11.85 19.63 9.14
C ALA A 94 11.79 18.15 8.74
N ALA A 95 12.18 17.25 9.64
CA ALA A 95 12.08 15.81 9.49
C ALA A 95 10.62 15.34 9.39
N ARG A 96 9.72 15.82 10.27
CA ARG A 96 8.28 15.53 10.17
C ARG A 96 7.70 15.95 8.83
N ARG A 97 8.05 17.13 8.33
CA ARG A 97 7.63 17.60 7.00
C ARG A 97 8.19 16.74 5.87
N ALA A 98 9.43 16.26 5.98
CA ALA A 98 10.02 15.34 5.01
C ALA A 98 9.27 13.99 4.99
N ASP A 99 8.98 13.44 6.16
CA ASP A 99 8.23 12.21 6.32
C ASP A 99 6.81 12.33 5.75
N MET A 100 6.11 13.44 6.02
CA MET A 100 4.79 13.70 5.46
C MET A 100 4.80 13.82 3.93
N ARG A 101 5.80 14.50 3.35
CA ARG A 101 5.95 14.53 1.87
C ARG A 101 6.12 13.13 1.31
N ARG A 102 6.93 12.28 1.97
CA ARG A 102 7.13 10.90 1.54
C ARG A 102 5.86 10.06 1.64
N ALA A 103 5.10 10.21 2.74
CA ALA A 103 3.80 9.55 2.92
C ALA A 103 2.83 9.90 1.78
N TRP A 104 2.70 11.19 1.42
CA TRP A 104 1.85 11.62 0.31
C TRP A 104 2.29 11.07 -1.05
N GLN A 105 3.60 10.94 -1.30
CA GLN A 105 4.09 10.29 -2.51
C GLN A 105 3.67 8.82 -2.59
N ILE A 106 3.82 8.08 -1.48
CA ILE A 106 3.41 6.67 -1.41
C ILE A 106 1.92 6.53 -1.66
N HIS A 107 1.09 7.35 -1.00
CA HIS A 107 -0.35 7.40 -1.24
C HIS A 107 -0.68 7.71 -2.70
N GLY A 108 -0.02 8.70 -3.30
CA GLY A 108 -0.20 9.04 -4.71
C GLY A 108 0.13 7.88 -5.65
N TYR A 109 1.26 7.20 -5.44
CA TYR A 109 1.66 6.04 -6.26
C TYR A 109 0.71 4.85 -6.06
N ALA A 110 0.27 4.59 -4.84
CA ALA A 110 -0.68 3.53 -4.54
C ALA A 110 -2.05 3.81 -5.18
N THR A 111 -2.54 5.04 -5.10
CA THR A 111 -3.79 5.46 -5.76
C THR A 111 -3.69 5.32 -7.27
N ALA A 112 -2.60 5.80 -7.89
CA ALA A 112 -2.39 5.65 -9.33
C ALA A 112 -2.37 4.17 -9.77
N THR A 113 -1.70 3.31 -8.99
CA THR A 113 -1.65 1.87 -9.23
C THR A 113 -3.04 1.23 -9.13
N ALA A 114 -3.82 1.60 -8.11
CA ALA A 114 -5.17 1.09 -7.92
C ALA A 114 -6.11 1.50 -9.06
N ILE A 115 -6.07 2.76 -9.48
CA ILE A 115 -6.86 3.26 -10.61
C ILE A 115 -6.49 2.51 -11.89
N ALA A 116 -5.20 2.38 -12.19
CA ALA A 116 -4.72 1.64 -13.36
C ALA A 116 -5.20 0.18 -13.33
N GLY A 117 -5.11 -0.49 -12.18
CA GLY A 117 -5.60 -1.85 -12.01
C GLY A 117 -7.10 -1.99 -12.26
N VAL A 118 -7.92 -1.08 -11.72
CA VAL A 118 -9.38 -1.07 -11.97
C VAL A 118 -9.67 -0.85 -13.46
N LEU A 119 -9.01 0.09 -14.12
CA LEU A 119 -9.17 0.33 -15.56
C LEU A 119 -8.83 -0.92 -16.38
N ILE A 120 -7.75 -1.61 -16.04
CA ILE A 120 -7.37 -2.88 -16.68
C ILE A 120 -8.48 -3.92 -16.52
N LEU A 121 -9.06 -4.06 -15.33
CA LEU A 121 -10.17 -5.01 -15.09
C LEU A 121 -11.38 -4.70 -15.99
N PHE A 122 -11.74 -3.43 -16.16
CA PHE A 122 -12.82 -3.04 -17.06
C PHE A 122 -12.49 -3.31 -18.53
N VAL A 123 -11.25 -3.07 -18.96
CA VAL A 123 -10.80 -3.42 -20.32
C VAL A 123 -10.88 -4.93 -20.54
N VAL A 124 -10.41 -5.74 -19.59
CA VAL A 124 -10.51 -7.20 -19.64
C VAL A 124 -11.96 -7.63 -19.74
N ASN A 125 -12.86 -7.08 -18.92
CA ASN A 125 -14.28 -7.38 -19.00
C ASN A 125 -14.87 -7.07 -20.39
N ALA A 126 -14.52 -5.91 -20.97
CA ALA A 126 -15.01 -5.52 -22.28
C ALA A 126 -14.52 -6.47 -23.39
N LEU A 127 -13.27 -6.94 -23.31
CA LEU A 127 -12.71 -7.91 -24.26
C LEU A 127 -13.38 -9.29 -24.13
N VAL A 128 -13.57 -9.77 -22.90
CA VAL A 128 -14.26 -11.06 -22.64
C VAL A 128 -15.72 -11.01 -23.06
N SER A 129 -16.40 -9.87 -22.91
CA SER A 129 -17.79 -9.71 -23.32
C SER A 129 -17.98 -9.56 -24.83
N ALA A 130 -16.90 -9.30 -25.58
CA ALA A 130 -16.92 -9.12 -27.04
C ALA A 130 -16.56 -10.40 -27.81
N SER A 131 -16.07 -11.44 -27.13
CA SER A 131 -15.71 -12.76 -27.66
C SER A 131 -16.83 -13.78 -27.46
#